data_AF-A0A7C5QUD8-F1
#
_entry.id   AF-A0A7C5QUD8-F1
#
_cell.length_a   1.000
_cell.length_b   1.000
_cell.length_c   1.000
_cell.angle_alpha   90.00
_cell.angle_beta   90.00
_cell.angle_gamma   90.00
#
_symmetry.space_group_name_H-M   'P 1'
#
loop_
_entity.id
_entity.type
_entity.pdbx_description
1 polymer ?
#
loop_
_entity_poly.entity_id
_entity_poly.type
_entity_poly.pdbx_seq_one_letter_code
_entity_poly.pdbx_strand_id
1 'polypeptide(L)'
;MRVYLILLLAGGLAVAMTVSREEQLPIEVTALYQQLTFKIPPSVRSWVMTETQRVRFDTRYNENAIRTDALAQFAARPLNVSDQDALVFLVLMEVVQAMDREAQLASLQAERAPSPSLATNKTVAATATNKTSQTVAVTNAVTALRDQREEQRKERRAAFVATLTELARKISPLQDSLFEGIR
;
A
#
# COMPACT_ATOMS: atom_id res chain seq x y z
N MET A 1 37.28 -35.56 41.43
CA MET A 1 36.21 -34.54 41.32
C MET A 1 35.76 -34.54 39.86
N ARG A 2 34.61 -35.13 39.49
CA ARG A 2 33.28 -34.47 39.36
C ARG A 2 33.45 -33.08 38.70
N VAL A 3 32.89 -32.78 37.52
CA VAL A 3 31.46 -32.79 37.17
C VAL A 3 31.25 -32.88 35.64
N TYR A 4 30.26 -33.66 35.21
CA TYR A 4 29.61 -33.63 33.89
C TYR A 4 28.53 -32.53 33.84
N LEU A 5 28.42 -31.79 32.73
CA LEU A 5 27.19 -31.09 32.31
C LEU A 5 27.29 -30.85 30.77
N ILE A 6 26.80 -31.74 29.91
CA ILE A 6 25.42 -31.90 29.39
C ILE A 6 24.84 -30.62 28.73
N LEU A 7 24.76 -30.71 27.39
CA LEU A 7 23.73 -30.23 26.45
C LEU A 7 23.18 -28.79 26.55
N LEU A 8 23.14 -28.08 25.41
CA LEU A 8 21.88 -27.81 24.69
C LEU A 8 22.12 -26.97 23.40
N LEU A 9 21.47 -27.43 22.33
CA LEU A 9 20.86 -26.67 21.21
C LEU A 9 21.82 -25.84 20.33
N ALA A 10 22.20 -26.29 19.13
CA ALA A 10 21.33 -26.53 17.95
C ALA A 10 20.36 -25.37 17.68
N GLY A 11 20.46 -24.77 16.50
CA GLY A 11 19.38 -23.97 15.93
C GLY A 11 19.54 -22.45 16.06
N GLY A 12 20.69 -21.91 15.68
CA GLY A 12 20.74 -20.54 15.14
C GLY A 12 20.11 -20.54 13.75
N LEU A 13 18.78 -20.74 13.70
CA LEU A 13 17.98 -20.60 12.50
C LEU A 13 18.10 -19.14 12.06
N ALA A 14 19.02 -18.87 11.13
CA ALA A 14 18.98 -17.65 10.34
C ALA A 14 17.66 -17.70 9.57
N VAL A 15 16.61 -17.14 10.15
CA VAL A 15 15.42 -16.74 9.42
C VAL A 15 15.89 -15.62 8.51
N ALA A 16 16.45 -16.02 7.37
CA ALA A 16 16.50 -15.17 6.20
C ALA A 16 15.06 -14.78 5.94
N MET A 17 14.69 -13.58 6.41
CA MET A 17 13.46 -12.94 6.01
C MET A 17 13.53 -12.82 4.49
N THR A 18 12.93 -13.78 3.79
CA THR A 18 12.54 -13.62 2.41
C THR A 18 11.43 -12.59 2.40
N VAL A 19 11.80 -11.33 2.60
CA VAL A 19 10.99 -10.19 2.20
C VAL A 19 10.78 -10.42 0.71
N SER A 20 9.55 -10.75 0.32
CA SER A 20 9.16 -10.95 -1.07
C SER A 20 9.68 -9.77 -1.89
N ARG A 21 10.76 -10.03 -2.64
CA ARG A 21 11.56 -9.00 -3.35
C ARG A 21 10.77 -8.32 -4.47
N GLU A 22 9.57 -8.84 -4.77
CA GLU A 22 8.63 -8.32 -5.77
C GLU A 22 7.72 -7.17 -5.26
N GLU A 23 7.72 -6.84 -3.97
CA GLU A 23 6.85 -5.78 -3.44
C GLU A 23 7.54 -4.41 -3.26
N GLN A 24 8.87 -4.30 -3.46
CA GLN A 24 9.56 -3.01 -3.31
C GLN A 24 9.46 -2.15 -4.57
N LEU A 25 9.14 -0.87 -4.39
CA LEU A 25 9.16 0.13 -5.47
C LEU A 25 10.57 0.23 -6.07
N PRO A 26 10.70 0.40 -7.41
CA PRO A 26 11.99 0.62 -8.04
C PRO A 26 12.71 1.84 -7.44
N ILE A 27 14.03 1.75 -7.29
CA ILE A 27 14.85 2.80 -6.68
C ILE A 27 14.69 4.11 -7.46
N GLU A 28 14.63 4.03 -8.79
CA GLU A 28 14.47 5.16 -9.69
C GLU A 28 13.17 5.92 -9.44
N VAL A 29 12.08 5.20 -9.18
CA VAL A 29 10.76 5.77 -8.84
C VAL A 29 10.84 6.50 -7.51
N THR A 30 11.46 5.89 -6.50
CA THR A 30 11.59 6.51 -5.17
C THR A 30 12.49 7.75 -5.19
N ALA A 31 13.58 7.72 -5.95
CA ALA A 31 14.52 8.83 -6.08
C ALA A 31 13.86 10.03 -6.77
N LEU A 32 13.12 9.79 -7.87
CA LEU A 32 12.38 10.84 -8.56
C LEU A 32 11.33 11.48 -7.64
N TYR A 33 10.56 10.67 -6.90
CA TYR A 33 9.57 11.19 -5.96
C TYR A 33 10.20 12.09 -4.89
N GLN A 34 11.33 11.69 -4.31
CA GLN A 34 12.05 12.53 -3.35
C GLN A 34 12.47 13.87 -3.99
N GLN A 35 12.99 13.85 -5.21
CA GLN A 35 13.40 15.07 -5.90
C GLN A 35 12.21 15.99 -6.18
N LEU A 36 11.09 15.46 -6.68
CA LEU A 36 9.89 16.24 -6.98
C LEU A 36 9.26 16.83 -5.71
N THR A 37 9.20 16.08 -4.62
CA THR A 37 8.58 16.55 -3.36
C THR A 37 9.31 17.75 -2.74
N PHE A 38 10.61 17.93 -2.98
CA PHE A 38 11.34 19.13 -2.58
C PHE A 38 11.04 20.34 -3.46
N LYS A 39 10.63 20.12 -4.71
CA LYS A 39 10.39 21.19 -5.69
C LYS A 39 8.92 21.65 -5.74
N ILE A 40 7.97 20.81 -5.30
CA ILE A 40 6.56 21.13 -5.44
C ILE A 40 6.12 22.32 -4.56
N PRO A 41 5.35 23.29 -5.11
CA PRO A 41 4.73 24.35 -4.34
C PRO A 41 3.71 23.84 -3.31
N PRO A 42 3.39 24.62 -2.25
CA PRO A 42 2.40 24.23 -1.25
C PRO A 42 1.00 23.95 -1.83
N SER A 43 0.57 24.71 -2.84
CA SER A 43 -0.71 24.53 -3.53
C SER A 43 -0.79 23.19 -4.25
N VAL A 44 0.28 22.82 -4.96
CA VAL A 44 0.42 21.51 -5.62
C VAL A 44 0.38 20.40 -4.59
N ARG A 45 1.15 20.52 -3.51
CA ARG A 45 1.14 19.52 -2.43
C ARG A 45 -0.24 19.32 -1.82
N SER A 46 -0.95 20.42 -1.54
CA SER A 46 -2.31 20.36 -1.00
C SER A 46 -3.27 19.65 -1.94
N TRP A 47 -3.19 19.97 -3.25
CA TRP A 47 -4.02 19.31 -4.25
C TRP A 47 -3.68 17.82 -4.37
N VAL A 48 -2.40 17.46 -4.45
CA VAL A 48 -1.94 16.06 -4.51
C VAL A 48 -2.53 15.27 -3.34
N MET A 49 -2.50 15.81 -2.12
CA MET A 49 -3.06 15.12 -0.94
C MET A 49 -4.57 14.88 -1.05
N THR A 50 -5.34 15.88 -1.51
CA THR A 50 -6.78 15.75 -1.74
C THR A 50 -7.08 14.71 -2.82
N GLU A 51 -6.34 14.78 -3.91
CA GLU A 51 -6.50 13.91 -5.07
C GLU A 51 -6.12 12.47 -4.75
N THR A 52 -5.06 12.26 -3.97
CA THR A 52 -4.69 10.95 -3.41
C THR A 52 -5.84 10.34 -2.59
N GLN A 53 -6.48 11.12 -1.70
CA GLN A 53 -7.61 10.59 -0.93
C GLN A 53 -8.73 10.12 -1.87
N ARG A 54 -9.06 10.93 -2.88
CA ARG A 54 -10.09 10.58 -3.86
C ARG A 54 -9.75 9.29 -4.61
N VAL A 55 -8.54 9.18 -5.17
CA VAL A 55 -8.09 8.01 -5.94
C VAL A 55 -8.00 6.74 -5.08
N ARG A 56 -7.65 6.88 -3.79
CA ARG A 56 -7.62 5.72 -2.86
C ARG A 56 -8.99 5.08 -2.69
N PHE A 57 -10.04 5.89 -2.58
CA PHE A 57 -11.41 5.41 -2.38
C PHE A 57 -12.14 5.10 -3.68
N ASP A 58 -11.66 5.60 -4.82
CA ASP A 58 -12.18 5.21 -6.11
C ASP A 58 -11.72 3.79 -6.49
N THR A 59 -12.68 2.97 -6.92
CA THR A 59 -12.41 1.61 -7.42
C THR A 59 -12.00 1.62 -8.89
N ARG A 60 -12.25 2.72 -9.61
CA ARG A 60 -11.92 2.88 -11.02
C ARG A 60 -10.85 3.96 -11.18
N TYR A 61 -9.61 3.54 -11.09
CA TYR A 61 -8.49 4.39 -11.44
C TYR A 61 -8.58 4.86 -12.90
N ASN A 62 -8.42 6.17 -13.12
CA ASN A 62 -8.37 6.76 -14.44
C ASN A 62 -7.38 7.93 -14.48
N GLU A 63 -6.26 7.75 -15.18
CA GLU A 63 -5.22 8.79 -15.37
C GLU A 63 -5.77 10.06 -16.00
N ASN A 64 -6.67 9.92 -16.98
CA ASN A 64 -7.24 11.06 -17.68
C ASN A 64 -8.11 11.90 -16.75
N ALA A 65 -8.75 11.30 -15.75
CA ALA A 65 -9.50 12.04 -14.74
C ALA A 65 -8.55 12.90 -13.91
N ILE A 66 -7.45 12.33 -13.39
CA ILE A 66 -6.45 13.07 -12.60
C ILE A 66 -5.86 14.23 -13.43
N ARG A 67 -5.55 14.01 -14.71
CA ARG A 67 -5.06 15.08 -15.61
C ARG A 67 -6.10 16.18 -15.82
N THR A 68 -7.35 15.80 -16.06
CA THR A 68 -8.46 16.75 -16.25
C THR A 68 -8.66 17.61 -15.01
N ASP A 69 -8.59 17.00 -13.83
CA ASP A 69 -8.76 17.72 -12.57
C ASP A 69 -7.55 18.60 -12.24
N ALA A 70 -6.33 18.17 -12.60
CA ALA A 70 -5.15 19.02 -12.52
C ALA A 70 -5.30 20.26 -13.41
N LEU A 71 -5.77 20.08 -14.66
CA LEU A 71 -6.02 21.19 -15.58
C LEU A 71 -7.09 22.15 -15.05
N ALA A 72 -8.14 21.63 -14.44
CA ALA A 72 -9.18 22.45 -13.82
C ALA A 72 -8.64 23.21 -12.60
N GLN A 73 -7.91 22.53 -11.70
CA GLN A 73 -7.35 23.11 -10.48
C GLN A 73 -6.37 24.24 -10.79
N PHE A 74 -5.51 24.03 -11.77
CA PHE A 74 -4.45 24.97 -12.14
C PHE A 74 -4.81 25.79 -13.37
N ALA A 75 -6.09 25.92 -13.75
CA ALA A 75 -6.52 26.59 -14.97
C ALA A 75 -5.99 28.03 -15.15
N ALA A 76 -5.65 28.72 -14.06
CA ALA A 76 -5.01 30.03 -14.09
C ALA A 76 -3.59 30.01 -14.70
N ARG A 77 -2.98 28.83 -14.85
CA ARG A 77 -1.64 28.62 -15.40
C ARG A 77 -1.62 27.37 -16.29
N PRO A 78 -1.26 27.49 -17.57
CA PRO A 78 -1.25 26.34 -18.46
C PRO A 78 -0.22 25.31 -17.98
N LEU A 79 -0.69 24.11 -17.64
CA LEU A 79 0.17 22.96 -17.35
C LEU A 79 0.66 22.36 -18.66
N ASN A 80 1.97 22.24 -18.83
CA ASN A 80 2.49 21.45 -19.93
C ASN A 80 2.23 19.94 -19.68
N VAL A 81 2.41 19.10 -20.69
CA VAL A 81 2.14 17.65 -20.59
C VAL A 81 3.01 16.99 -19.51
N SER A 82 4.25 17.46 -19.33
CA SER A 82 5.20 16.93 -18.36
C SER A 82 4.82 17.28 -16.91
N ASP A 83 4.28 18.47 -16.66
CA ASP A 83 3.73 18.86 -15.37
C ASP A 83 2.51 18.00 -15.03
N GLN A 84 1.65 17.72 -16.02
CA GLN A 84 0.51 16.82 -15.83
C GLN A 84 0.98 15.40 -15.52
N ASP A 85 1.97 14.86 -16.24
CA ASP A 85 2.58 13.56 -15.95
C ASP A 85 3.16 13.51 -14.52
N ALA A 86 3.87 14.57 -14.11
CA ALA A 86 4.44 14.69 -12.78
C ALA A 86 3.38 14.74 -11.68
N LEU A 87 2.25 15.41 -11.90
CA LEU A 87 1.14 15.43 -10.97
C LEU A 87 0.49 14.05 -10.82
N VAL A 88 0.25 13.33 -11.93
CA VAL A 88 -0.26 11.96 -11.89
C VAL A 88 0.72 11.05 -11.14
N PHE A 89 2.02 11.17 -11.42
CA PHE A 89 3.07 10.42 -10.75
C PHE A 89 3.07 10.65 -9.23
N LEU A 90 3.00 11.91 -8.78
CA LEU A 90 2.96 12.26 -7.36
C LEU A 90 1.73 11.67 -6.66
N VAL A 91 0.55 11.80 -7.28
CA VAL A 91 -0.71 11.25 -6.73
C VAL A 91 -0.62 9.74 -6.58
N LEU A 92 -0.17 9.04 -7.62
CA LEU A 92 -0.03 7.58 -7.61
C LEU A 92 0.98 7.10 -6.57
N MET A 93 2.11 7.79 -6.44
CA MET A 93 3.13 7.43 -5.48
C MET A 93 2.61 7.54 -4.04
N GLU A 94 1.85 8.60 -3.74
CA GLU A 94 1.18 8.76 -2.45
C GLU A 94 0.10 7.70 -2.20
N VAL A 95 -0.65 7.30 -3.24
CA VAL A 95 -1.62 6.20 -3.16
C VAL A 95 -0.92 4.90 -2.79
N VAL A 96 0.17 4.55 -3.47
CA VAL A 96 0.95 3.32 -3.20
C VAL A 96 1.53 3.35 -1.78
N GLN A 97 2.15 4.47 -1.36
CA GLN A 97 2.66 4.60 0.01
C GLN A 97 1.56 4.51 1.08
N ALA A 98 0.36 5.01 0.80
CA ALA A 98 -0.77 4.86 1.71
C ALA A 98 -1.25 3.41 1.80
N MET A 99 -1.34 2.69 0.67
CA MET A 99 -1.68 1.26 0.64
C MET A 99 -0.65 0.40 1.39
N ASP A 100 0.64 0.74 1.29
CA ASP A 100 1.72 0.03 1.98
C ASP A 100 1.66 0.25 3.50
N ARG A 101 1.38 1.49 3.93
CA ARG A 101 1.16 1.80 5.35
C ARG A 101 -0.05 1.06 5.92
N GLU A 102 -1.16 0.99 5.18
CA GLU A 102 -2.34 0.24 5.59
C GLU A 102 -2.07 -1.26 5.73
N ALA A 103 -1.34 -1.85 4.79
CA ALA A 103 -0.96 -3.26 4.85
C ALA A 103 -0.09 -3.57 6.07
N GLN A 104 0.86 -2.68 6.41
CA GLN A 104 1.67 -2.80 7.61
C GLN A 104 0.85 -2.65 8.90
N LEU A 105 -0.13 -1.74 8.94
CA LEU A 105 -1.01 -1.62 10.09
C LEU A 105 -1.90 -2.86 10.25
N ALA A 106 -2.40 -3.42 9.14
CA ALA A 106 -3.21 -4.63 9.16
C ALA A 106 -2.42 -5.86 9.64
N SER A 107 -1.14 -5.99 9.26
CA SER A 107 -0.29 -7.07 9.75
C SER A 107 -0.02 -6.95 11.26
N LEU A 108 0.27 -5.74 11.74
CA LEU A 108 0.45 -5.48 13.19
C LEU A 108 -0.82 -5.77 14.01
N GLN A 109 -2.01 -5.49 13.45
CA GLN A 109 -3.27 -5.82 14.11
C GLN A 109 -3.56 -7.32 14.11
N ALA A 110 -3.20 -8.03 13.04
CA ALA A 110 -3.33 -9.48 12.97
C ALA A 110 -2.41 -10.20 13.96
N GLU A 111 -1.20 -9.68 14.18
CA GLU A 111 -0.26 -10.19 15.19
C GLU A 111 -0.76 -9.95 16.64
N ARG A 112 -1.54 -8.88 16.86
CA ARG A 112 -2.15 -8.56 18.16
C ARG A 112 -3.50 -9.25 18.40
N ALA A 113 -4.10 -9.88 17.41
CA ALA A 113 -5.34 -10.62 17.61
C ALA A 113 -5.05 -11.82 18.53
N PRO A 114 -5.73 -11.95 19.68
CA PRO A 114 -5.55 -13.11 20.55
C PRO A 114 -5.89 -14.37 19.75
N SER A 115 -4.94 -15.30 19.67
CA SER A 115 -5.19 -16.65 19.13
C SER A 115 -6.41 -17.23 19.85
N PRO A 116 -7.46 -17.70 19.14
CA PRO A 116 -8.65 -18.28 19.78
C PRO A 116 -8.39 -19.66 20.43
N SER A 117 -7.15 -19.99 20.81
CA SER A 117 -6.77 -21.30 21.33
C SER A 117 -7.03 -21.51 22.83
N LEU A 118 -7.64 -20.56 23.56
CA LEU A 118 -7.89 -20.70 25.00
C LEU A 118 -9.29 -20.24 25.45
N ALA A 119 -10.34 -20.59 24.70
CA ALA A 119 -11.71 -20.58 25.20
C ALA A 119 -12.21 -22.01 25.51
N THR A 120 -11.46 -22.75 26.32
CA THR A 120 -12.00 -23.91 27.02
C THR A 120 -12.84 -23.42 28.20
N ASN A 121 -14.15 -23.28 28.01
CA ASN A 121 -15.07 -23.44 29.13
C ASN A 121 -16.42 -24.03 28.69
N LYS A 122 -16.47 -25.37 28.83
CA LYS A 122 -17.54 -26.19 29.40
C LYS A 122 -18.92 -25.51 29.58
N THR A 123 -19.98 -26.23 29.15
CA THR A 123 -21.44 -25.94 29.29
C THR A 123 -21.96 -25.10 28.13
N VAL A 124 -22.73 -25.58 27.14
CA VAL A 124 -24.07 -26.21 27.21
C VAL A 124 -24.25 -27.14 26.00
N ALA A 125 -24.37 -28.44 26.23
CA ALA A 125 -24.82 -29.41 25.24
C ALA A 125 -26.35 -29.48 25.26
N ALA A 126 -27.03 -28.58 24.56
CA ALA A 126 -28.46 -28.75 24.20
C ALA A 126 -29.00 -27.72 23.19
N THR A 127 -28.18 -26.97 22.44
CA THR A 127 -28.67 -26.16 21.28
C THR A 127 -27.50 -25.83 20.32
N ALA A 128 -26.67 -26.82 19.98
CA ALA A 128 -25.36 -26.57 19.36
C ALA A 128 -25.19 -27.08 17.92
N THR A 129 -26.23 -27.63 17.29
CA THR A 129 -26.14 -28.12 15.91
C THR A 129 -26.36 -27.04 14.84
N ASN A 130 -27.01 -25.93 15.16
CA ASN A 130 -27.21 -24.83 14.20
C ASN A 130 -26.16 -23.71 14.33
N LYS A 131 -25.78 -23.33 15.56
CA LYS A 131 -24.80 -22.24 15.79
C LYS A 131 -23.37 -22.58 15.37
N THR A 132 -22.91 -23.82 15.60
CA THR A 132 -21.52 -24.21 15.32
C THR A 132 -21.22 -24.23 13.81
N SER A 133 -22.15 -24.75 13.00
CA SER A 133 -22.03 -24.75 11.54
C SER A 133 -22.09 -23.33 10.95
N GLN A 134 -22.90 -22.46 11.55
CA GLN A 134 -23.00 -21.05 11.14
C GLN A 134 -21.72 -20.27 11.49
N THR A 135 -21.13 -20.49 12.68
CA THR A 135 -19.88 -19.82 13.09
C THR A 135 -18.68 -20.24 12.25
N VAL A 136 -18.57 -21.52 11.88
CA VAL A 136 -17.50 -22.02 10.99
C VAL A 136 -17.69 -21.50 9.56
N ALA A 137 -18.92 -21.48 9.05
CA ALA A 137 -19.22 -20.92 7.73
C ALA A 137 -18.94 -19.41 7.64
N VAL A 138 -19.27 -18.63 8.69
CA VAL A 138 -18.97 -17.19 8.77
C VAL A 138 -17.47 -16.95 8.85
N THR A 139 -16.74 -17.74 9.63
CA THR A 139 -15.27 -17.62 9.72
C THR A 139 -14.62 -17.87 8.35
N ASN A 140 -15.02 -18.93 7.65
CA ASN A 140 -14.50 -19.24 6.32
C ASN A 140 -14.86 -18.17 5.29
N ALA A 141 -16.07 -17.62 5.34
CA ALA A 141 -16.50 -16.54 4.45
C ALA A 141 -15.73 -15.23 4.72
N VAL A 142 -15.46 -14.90 5.98
CA VAL A 142 -14.67 -13.71 6.35
C VAL A 142 -13.21 -13.86 5.92
N THR A 143 -12.62 -15.06 6.08
CA THR A 143 -11.27 -15.35 5.58
C THR A 143 -11.21 -15.26 4.06
N ALA A 144 -12.15 -15.88 3.34
CA ALA A 144 -12.20 -15.81 1.88
C ALA A 144 -12.38 -14.37 1.36
N LEU A 145 -13.23 -13.57 1.99
CA LEU A 145 -13.40 -12.16 1.65
C LEU A 145 -12.15 -11.33 1.95
N ARG A 146 -11.42 -11.66 3.03
CA ARG A 146 -10.14 -11.02 3.34
C ARG A 146 -9.09 -11.36 2.29
N ASP A 147 -8.92 -12.63 1.97
CA ASP A 147 -7.95 -13.09 0.98
C ASP A 147 -8.25 -12.48 -0.40
N GLN A 148 -9.53 -12.42 -0.79
CA GLN A 148 -9.97 -11.76 -2.03
C GLN A 148 -9.62 -10.26 -2.04
N ARG A 149 -9.83 -9.55 -0.93
CA ARG A 149 -9.48 -8.13 -0.81
C ARG A 149 -7.98 -7.91 -0.84
N GLU A 150 -7.22 -8.79 -0.20
CA GLU A 150 -5.76 -8.74 -0.22
C GLU A 150 -5.21 -8.96 -1.64
N GLU A 151 -5.79 -9.89 -2.39
CA GLU A 151 -5.41 -10.12 -3.79
C GLU A 151 -5.75 -8.91 -4.68
N GLN A 152 -6.97 -8.39 -4.59
CA GLN A 152 -7.36 -7.16 -5.32
C GLN A 152 -6.46 -5.97 -4.98
N ARG A 153 -6.03 -5.85 -3.71
CA ARG A 153 -5.08 -4.81 -3.29
C ARG A 153 -3.73 -4.98 -3.98
N LYS A 154 -3.20 -6.20 -4.01
CA LYS A 154 -1.92 -6.52 -4.67
C LYS A 154 -1.96 -6.25 -6.17
N GLU A 155 -3.03 -6.70 -6.84
CA GLU A 155 -3.24 -6.47 -8.28
C GLU A 155 -3.29 -4.97 -8.60
N ARG A 156 -4.10 -4.20 -7.85
CA ARG A 156 -4.18 -2.73 -8.01
C ARG A 156 -2.84 -2.06 -7.78
N ARG A 157 -2.12 -2.47 -6.73
CA ARG A 157 -0.79 -1.96 -6.44
C ARG A 157 0.18 -2.23 -7.58
N ALA A 158 0.21 -3.46 -8.10
CA ALA A 158 1.08 -3.83 -9.22
C ALA A 158 0.80 -2.96 -10.46
N ALA A 159 -0.48 -2.72 -10.77
CA ALA A 159 -0.88 -1.82 -11.86
C ALA A 159 -0.34 -0.38 -11.64
N PHE A 160 -0.47 0.17 -10.43
CA PHE A 160 0.08 1.49 -10.11
C PHE A 160 1.60 1.55 -10.22
N VAL A 161 2.30 0.52 -9.76
CA VAL A 161 3.78 0.47 -9.86
C VAL A 161 4.23 0.43 -11.32
N ALA A 162 3.53 -0.30 -12.19
CA ALA A 162 3.82 -0.32 -13.61
C ALA A 162 3.67 1.07 -14.23
N THR A 163 2.56 1.76 -13.96
CA THR A 163 2.34 3.15 -14.40
C THR A 163 3.41 4.10 -13.85
N LEU A 164 3.73 4.01 -12.55
CA LEU A 164 4.75 4.85 -11.91
C LEU A 164 6.12 4.68 -12.58
N THR A 165 6.47 3.46 -12.98
CA THR A 165 7.72 3.17 -13.67
C THR A 165 7.74 3.82 -15.06
N GLU A 166 6.63 3.75 -15.80
CA GLU A 166 6.51 4.41 -17.10
C GLU A 166 6.57 5.93 -16.98
N LEU A 167 5.82 6.51 -16.04
CA LEU A 167 5.82 7.94 -15.78
C LEU A 167 7.21 8.42 -15.33
N ALA A 168 7.87 7.70 -14.43
CA ALA A 168 9.23 8.04 -13.99
C ALA A 168 10.19 8.14 -15.18
N ARG A 169 10.10 7.22 -16.14
CA ARG A 169 10.92 7.25 -17.36
C ARG A 169 10.64 8.47 -18.23
N LYS A 170 9.38 8.90 -18.33
CA LYS A 170 8.97 10.08 -19.10
C LYS A 170 9.40 11.40 -18.44
N ILE A 171 9.29 11.47 -17.11
CA ILE A 171 9.46 12.69 -16.31
C ILE A 171 10.94 12.93 -15.95
N SER A 172 11.70 11.87 -15.67
CA SER A 172 13.10 11.96 -15.23
C SER A 172 13.99 12.90 -16.07
N PRO A 173 13.96 12.89 -17.44
CA PRO A 173 14.78 13.81 -18.22
C PRO A 173 14.33 15.28 -18.16
N LEU A 174 13.14 15.57 -17.63
CA LEU A 174 12.53 16.90 -17.60
C LEU A 174 12.41 17.48 -16.18
N GLN A 175 12.87 16.75 -15.17
CA GLN A 175 12.63 17.04 -13.75
C GLN A 175 13.13 18.41 -13.25
N ASP A 176 14.02 19.05 -13.99
CA ASP A 176 14.57 20.37 -13.64
C ASP A 176 13.69 21.53 -14.09
N SER A 177 12.90 21.36 -15.14
CA SER A 177 11.99 22.39 -15.65
C SER A 177 10.55 22.24 -15.16
N LEU A 178 10.24 21.18 -14.41
CA LEU A 178 8.90 20.95 -13.88
C LEU A 178 8.51 22.02 -12.87
N PHE A 179 7.25 22.44 -12.93
CA PHE A 179 6.64 23.38 -12.00
C PHE A 179 7.27 24.78 -11.95
N GLU A 180 8.20 25.14 -12.84
CA GLU A 180 8.77 26.51 -12.86
C GLU A 180 7.68 27.58 -13.03
N GLY A 181 6.61 27.25 -13.77
CA GLY A 181 5.44 28.10 -13.98
C GLY A 181 4.43 28.10 -12.83
N ILE A 182 4.53 27.16 -11.87
CA ILE A 182 3.59 27.03 -10.75
C ILE A 182 4.30 27.52 -9.47
N ARG A 183 3.91 28.70 -8.98
CA ARG A 183 4.43 29.35 -7.77
C ARG A 183 3.29 30.03 -7.04
#